data_AF-A0A6P0HHE5-F1
#
_entry.id   AF-A0A6P0HHE5-F1
#
_cell.length_a   1.000
_cell.length_b   1.000
_cell.length_c   1.000
_cell.angle_alpha   90.00
_cell.angle_beta   90.00
_cell.angle_gamma   90.00
#
_symmetry.space_group_name_H-M   'P 1'
#
loop_
_entity.id
_entity.type
_entity.pdbx_description
1 polymer ?
#
loop_
_entity_poly.entity_id
_entity_poly.type
_entity_poly.pdbx_seq_one_letter_code
_entity_poly.pdbx_strand_id
1 'polypeptide(L)'
;MTTTGTQRRRGTARRTRSAAPAGSLLVRRDLGGGGVRSTALDLTLRATVRPLISAWSLAPGLPWPYAAVDQLGRLLRPLPGTTFARYRLPHCSATRITTAASAESGTTVVYLHGGAFLVGGNHLHRQLLSRVAHRTGATVLAPEYRKLPRHSVTDALEDALDAYRHALAHGADPARTVLMGDSAGGFLAVMLAVAVQRAGLPRPAGIVAMSPLVDFLAPELPYPGCTLFPRGAIARFQQLAARVNRRKGLGDTPIESPTHAVRRGLPPTLVQVSSSESLYADGVRLAEALADAGTAVELEVWDKQVHVFQAAAGLLEEAGEAIESIGGFVERAFAAADGVAADIA
;
A
#
# COMPACT_ATOMS: atom_id res chain seq x y z
N MET A 1 -31.16 -3.68 51.07
CA MET A 1 -30.18 -3.00 50.21
C MET A 1 -29.40 -4.07 49.44
N THR A 2 -29.91 -4.41 48.27
CA THR A 2 -29.37 -5.46 47.38
C THR A 2 -28.80 -4.76 46.15
N THR A 3 -27.47 -4.68 46.09
CA THR A 3 -26.73 -4.10 44.96
C THR A 3 -26.51 -5.17 43.90
N THR A 4 -27.24 -5.06 42.79
CA THR A 4 -27.07 -5.85 41.58
C THR A 4 -25.91 -5.30 40.73
N GLY A 5 -24.82 -6.04 40.65
CA GLY A 5 -23.68 -5.75 39.76
C GLY A 5 -24.02 -6.06 38.31
N THR A 6 -24.06 -5.03 37.47
CA THR A 6 -24.25 -5.18 36.02
C THR A 6 -22.93 -5.51 35.35
N GLN A 7 -22.71 -6.79 35.03
CA GLN A 7 -21.55 -7.28 34.29
C GLN A 7 -21.71 -6.89 32.81
N ARG A 8 -20.92 -5.91 32.36
CA ARG A 8 -20.84 -5.52 30.94
C ARG A 8 -20.25 -6.65 30.11
N ARG A 9 -21.07 -7.30 29.28
CA ARG A 9 -20.62 -8.24 28.23
C ARG A 9 -19.80 -7.48 27.18
N ARG A 10 -18.54 -7.89 27.00
CA ARG A 10 -17.71 -7.50 25.85
C ARG A 10 -18.29 -8.16 24.60
N GLY A 11 -18.66 -7.34 23.60
CA GLY A 11 -19.11 -7.83 22.30
C GLY A 11 -17.91 -8.29 21.48
N THR A 12 -17.88 -9.57 21.12
CA THR A 12 -16.99 -10.12 20.10
C THR A 12 -17.46 -9.64 18.72
N ALA A 13 -16.56 -9.02 17.94
CA ALA A 13 -16.86 -8.60 16.59
C ALA A 13 -17.23 -9.81 15.72
N ARG A 14 -18.43 -9.77 15.12
CA ARG A 14 -18.96 -10.84 14.29
C ARG A 14 -18.36 -10.74 12.89
N ARG A 15 -17.34 -11.56 12.59
CA ARG A 15 -16.82 -11.78 11.23
C ARG A 15 -17.95 -12.30 10.33
N THR A 16 -18.45 -11.50 9.39
CA THR A 16 -19.41 -11.96 8.37
C THR A 16 -18.65 -12.37 7.12
N ARG A 17 -18.56 -13.68 6.86
CA ARG A 17 -17.99 -14.23 5.62
C ARG A 17 -19.10 -14.17 4.56
N SER A 18 -18.99 -13.25 3.59
CA SER A 18 -19.78 -13.38 2.35
C SER A 18 -19.13 -14.49 1.53
N ALA A 19 -19.84 -15.59 1.31
CA ALA A 19 -19.30 -16.73 0.58
C ALA A 19 -19.23 -16.38 -0.91
N ALA A 20 -18.01 -16.31 -1.45
CA ALA A 20 -17.81 -16.22 -2.89
C ALA A 20 -18.36 -17.50 -3.58
N PRO A 21 -18.87 -17.41 -4.81
CA PRO A 21 -19.31 -18.59 -5.55
C PRO A 21 -18.15 -19.59 -5.67
N ALA A 22 -18.47 -20.89 -5.58
CA ALA A 22 -17.48 -21.96 -5.64
C ALA A 22 -16.62 -21.83 -6.91
N GLY A 23 -15.29 -21.70 -6.75
CA GLY A 23 -14.33 -21.47 -7.84
C GLY A 23 -13.86 -20.02 -8.02
N SER A 24 -14.37 -19.05 -7.25
CA SER A 24 -13.86 -17.68 -7.25
C SER A 24 -12.45 -17.61 -6.68
N LEU A 25 -11.51 -17.06 -7.46
CA LEU A 25 -10.15 -16.73 -6.97
C LEU A 25 -10.12 -15.49 -6.08
N LEU A 26 -11.25 -14.77 -5.97
CA LEU A 26 -11.42 -13.63 -5.07
C LEU A 26 -12.09 -14.07 -3.77
N VAL A 27 -11.39 -13.89 -2.66
CA VAL A 27 -11.90 -14.06 -1.29
C VAL A 27 -12.08 -12.69 -0.65
N ARG A 28 -13.33 -12.27 -0.43
CA ARG A 28 -13.67 -11.02 0.25
C ARG A 28 -13.93 -11.23 1.73
N ARG A 29 -13.36 -10.38 2.58
CA ARG A 29 -13.62 -10.29 4.02
C ARG A 29 -14.01 -8.87 4.39
N ASP A 30 -15.21 -8.69 4.92
CA ASP A 30 -15.65 -7.44 5.51
C ASP A 30 -15.38 -7.49 7.02
N LEU A 31 -14.55 -6.56 7.50
CA LEU A 31 -14.00 -6.53 8.84
C LEU A 31 -14.54 -5.33 9.61
N GLY A 32 -14.76 -5.53 10.91
CA GLY A 32 -15.27 -4.50 11.80
C GLY A 32 -14.30 -3.32 11.95
N GLY A 33 -14.82 -2.19 12.40
CA GLY A 33 -14.05 -0.98 12.61
C GLY A 33 -14.94 0.20 13.00
N GLY A 34 -14.50 1.42 12.71
CA GLY A 34 -15.26 2.64 13.02
C GLY A 34 -15.31 2.96 14.50
N GLY A 35 -14.33 2.51 15.29
CA GLY A 35 -14.22 2.87 16.70
C GLY A 35 -14.05 4.38 16.94
N VAL A 36 -14.20 4.80 18.19
CA VAL A 36 -14.04 6.21 18.60
C VAL A 36 -12.69 6.78 18.19
N ARG A 37 -11.62 5.98 18.26
CA ARG A 37 -10.27 6.39 17.85
C ARG A 37 -10.15 6.61 16.34
N SER A 38 -10.75 5.73 15.53
CA SER A 38 -10.80 5.92 14.07
C SER A 38 -11.54 7.21 13.71
N THR A 39 -12.69 7.44 14.36
CA THR A 39 -13.47 8.67 14.16
C THR A 39 -12.69 9.93 14.58
N ALA A 40 -11.99 9.89 15.71
CA ALA A 40 -11.17 11.02 16.18
C ALA A 40 -9.99 11.32 15.24
N LEU A 41 -9.29 10.27 14.78
CA LEU A 41 -8.22 10.39 13.79
C LEU A 41 -8.75 10.99 12.49
N ASP A 42 -9.88 10.47 12.02
CA ASP A 42 -10.54 10.95 10.82
C ASP A 42 -10.87 12.45 10.89
N LEU A 43 -11.50 12.89 11.98
CA LEU A 43 -11.79 14.31 12.22
C LEU A 43 -10.51 15.17 12.25
N THR A 44 -9.44 14.65 12.85
CA THR A 44 -8.15 15.34 12.91
C THR A 44 -7.53 15.49 11.53
N LEU A 45 -7.53 14.43 10.72
CA LEU A 45 -7.03 14.47 9.34
C LEU A 45 -7.87 15.41 8.45
N ARG A 46 -9.20 15.42 8.64
CA ARG A 46 -10.09 16.39 7.97
C ARG A 46 -9.77 17.83 8.33
N ALA A 47 -9.40 18.09 9.58
CA ALA A 47 -9.08 19.44 10.07
C ALA A 47 -7.67 19.90 9.70
N THR A 48 -6.72 18.98 9.47
CA THR A 48 -5.29 19.31 9.32
C THR A 48 -4.73 19.01 7.93
N VAL A 49 -4.96 17.82 7.38
CA VAL A 49 -4.37 17.38 6.10
C VAL A 49 -5.24 17.80 4.92
N ARG A 50 -6.57 17.63 5.01
CA ARG A 50 -7.50 17.98 3.92
C ARG A 50 -7.38 19.46 3.48
N PRO A 51 -7.23 20.46 4.38
CA PRO A 51 -7.03 21.84 3.96
C PRO A 51 -5.75 22.04 3.14
N LEU A 52 -4.65 21.35 3.50
CA LEU A 52 -3.40 21.41 2.75
C LEU A 52 -3.56 20.83 1.34
N ILE A 53 -4.22 19.67 1.22
CA ILE A 53 -4.53 19.07 -0.09
C ILE A 53 -5.49 19.97 -0.89
N SER A 54 -6.42 20.65 -0.21
CA SER A 54 -7.35 21.59 -0.85
C SER A 54 -6.62 22.80 -1.41
N ALA A 55 -5.72 23.42 -0.63
CA ALA A 55 -4.88 24.52 -1.08
C ALA A 55 -3.99 24.10 -2.26
N TRP A 56 -3.38 22.90 -2.19
CA TRP A 56 -2.63 22.33 -3.30
C TRP A 56 -3.50 22.13 -4.55
N SER A 57 -4.73 21.65 -4.40
CA SER A 57 -5.66 21.40 -5.52
C SER A 57 -6.10 22.70 -6.22
N LEU A 58 -6.13 23.83 -5.51
CA LEU A 58 -6.42 25.14 -6.09
C LEU A 58 -5.24 25.69 -6.89
N ALA A 59 -4.00 25.40 -6.47
CA ALA A 59 -2.80 25.96 -7.08
C ALA A 59 -1.65 24.94 -7.18
N PRO A 60 -1.80 23.85 -7.97
CA PRO A 60 -0.80 22.78 -8.03
C PRO A 60 0.52 23.19 -8.71
N GLY A 61 0.53 24.34 -9.40
CA GLY A 61 1.70 24.89 -10.08
C GLY A 61 2.65 25.71 -9.18
N LEU A 62 2.27 26.00 -7.93
CA LEU A 62 3.13 26.70 -6.99
C LEU A 62 4.34 25.84 -6.56
N PRO A 63 5.43 26.45 -6.07
CA PRO A 63 6.64 25.74 -5.62
C PRO A 63 6.42 25.08 -4.24
N TRP A 64 5.50 24.13 -4.17
CA TRP A 64 5.20 23.39 -2.95
C TRP A 64 6.44 22.65 -2.43
N PRO A 65 6.72 22.67 -1.11
CA PRO A 65 7.89 22.04 -0.52
C PRO A 65 7.65 20.53 -0.32
N TYR A 66 7.36 19.78 -1.39
CA TYR A 66 6.98 18.38 -1.31
C TYR A 66 7.97 17.51 -0.51
N ALA A 67 9.27 17.74 -0.69
CA ALA A 67 10.33 17.01 0.01
C ALA A 67 10.36 17.30 1.53
N ALA A 68 9.89 18.46 1.98
CA ALA A 68 9.87 18.81 3.40
C ALA A 68 8.85 17.95 4.17
N VAL A 69 7.79 17.49 3.51
CA VAL A 69 6.76 16.64 4.13
C VAL A 69 7.37 15.33 4.63
N ASP A 70 8.27 14.71 3.86
CA ASP A 70 8.96 13.50 4.31
C ASP A 70 9.85 13.77 5.54
N GLN A 71 10.51 14.93 5.59
CA GLN A 71 11.38 15.28 6.72
C GLN A 71 10.63 15.41 8.05
N LEU A 72 9.33 15.75 8.03
CA LEU A 72 8.49 15.73 9.23
C LEU A 72 8.38 14.32 9.84
N GLY A 73 8.49 13.29 9.01
CA GLY A 73 8.53 11.88 9.43
C GLY A 73 9.70 11.53 10.35
N ARG A 74 10.74 12.37 10.44
CA ARG A 74 11.84 12.19 11.41
C ARG A 74 11.36 12.25 12.86
N LEU A 75 10.23 12.93 13.13
CA LEU A 75 9.59 12.99 14.44
C LEU A 75 8.92 11.66 14.83
N LEU A 76 8.58 10.83 13.84
CA LEU A 76 8.01 9.51 14.08
C LEU A 76 9.11 8.56 14.57
N ARG A 77 8.82 7.84 15.66
CA ARG A 77 9.74 6.83 16.19
C ARG A 77 9.46 5.47 15.55
N PRO A 78 10.45 4.84 14.88
CA PRO A 78 10.31 3.44 14.47
C PRO A 78 10.24 2.53 15.69
N LEU A 79 9.84 1.27 15.49
CA LEU A 79 9.89 0.29 16.56
C LEU A 79 11.34 0.08 17.07
N PRO A 80 11.54 -0.11 18.39
CA PRO A 80 12.84 -0.46 18.95
C PRO A 80 13.47 -1.67 18.25
N GLY A 81 14.80 -1.71 18.17
CA GLY A 81 15.53 -2.79 17.48
C GLY A 81 15.48 -2.75 15.95
N THR A 82 14.95 -1.67 15.36
CA THR A 82 14.95 -1.47 13.90
C THR A 82 16.19 -0.72 13.45
N THR A 83 16.91 -1.24 12.46
CA THR A 83 18.05 -0.56 11.83
C THR A 83 17.70 -0.09 10.42
N PHE A 84 18.35 0.99 9.99
CA PHE A 84 18.15 1.62 8.68
C PHE A 84 19.52 1.82 8.03
N ALA A 85 19.72 1.26 6.84
CA ALA A 85 20.95 1.41 6.07
C ALA A 85 20.61 1.91 4.66
N ARG A 86 21.33 2.93 4.18
CA ARG A 86 21.09 3.52 2.86
C ARG A 86 21.92 2.83 1.78
N TYR A 87 21.29 2.55 0.65
CA TYR A 87 21.87 1.95 -0.54
C TYR A 87 21.69 2.89 -1.73
N ARG A 88 22.58 2.77 -2.71
CA ARG A 88 22.47 3.47 -3.98
C ARG A 88 21.93 2.52 -5.04
N LEU A 89 20.84 2.93 -5.68
CA LEU A 89 20.32 2.35 -6.91
C LEU A 89 20.79 3.20 -8.10
N PRO A 90 20.59 2.77 -9.36
CA PRO A 90 21.04 3.51 -10.53
C PRO A 90 20.55 4.97 -10.56
N HIS A 91 19.28 5.18 -10.22
CA HIS A 91 18.61 6.48 -10.37
C HIS A 91 18.15 7.12 -9.05
N CYS A 92 18.12 6.36 -7.96
CA CYS A 92 17.70 6.83 -6.65
C CYS A 92 18.49 6.15 -5.53
N SER A 93 18.15 6.44 -4.28
CA SER A 93 18.65 5.66 -3.13
C SER A 93 17.55 4.75 -2.60
N ALA A 94 17.91 3.64 -1.98
CA ALA A 94 16.99 2.83 -1.20
C ALA A 94 17.39 2.81 0.27
N THR A 95 16.43 2.57 1.15
CA THR A 95 16.71 2.25 2.55
C THR A 95 16.42 0.79 2.77
N ARG A 96 17.40 0.07 3.31
CA ARG A 96 17.22 -1.27 3.84
C ARG A 96 16.87 -1.15 5.32
N ILE A 97 15.75 -1.76 5.71
CA ILE A 97 15.25 -1.80 7.07
C ILE A 97 15.33 -3.25 7.54
N THR A 98 15.96 -3.49 8.67
CA THR A 98 16.10 -4.82 9.27
C THR A 98 15.84 -4.80 10.76
N THR A 99 15.46 -5.96 11.29
CA THR A 99 15.34 -6.29 12.70
C THR A 99 16.26 -7.47 13.01
N ALA A 100 16.31 -7.93 14.27
CA ALA A 100 17.05 -9.14 14.63
C ALA A 100 16.57 -10.38 13.84
N ALA A 101 15.25 -10.49 13.62
CA ALA A 101 14.66 -11.61 12.88
C ALA A 101 14.96 -11.58 11.36
N SER A 102 15.35 -10.44 10.81
CA SER A 102 15.62 -10.29 9.37
C SER A 102 16.78 -11.15 8.86
N ALA A 103 17.78 -11.41 9.70
CA ALA A 103 18.93 -12.22 9.31
C ALA A 103 18.58 -13.71 9.21
N GLU A 104 17.69 -14.19 10.08
CA GLU A 104 17.31 -15.60 10.17
C GLU A 104 16.19 -15.94 9.20
N SER A 105 15.31 -15.00 8.89
CA SER A 105 14.16 -15.28 8.04
C SER A 105 14.60 -15.57 6.61
N GLY A 106 15.48 -14.79 5.98
CA GLY A 106 15.72 -14.86 4.53
C GLY A 106 14.56 -14.29 3.69
N THR A 107 13.57 -13.69 4.34
CA THR A 107 12.42 -13.05 3.71
C THR A 107 12.76 -11.64 3.24
N THR A 108 12.30 -11.24 2.06
CA THR A 108 12.46 -9.88 1.53
C THR A 108 11.11 -9.21 1.25
N VAL A 109 10.99 -7.92 1.57
CA VAL A 109 9.86 -7.09 1.13
C VAL A 109 10.42 -5.91 0.34
N VAL A 110 10.01 -5.74 -0.91
CA VAL A 110 10.25 -4.49 -1.66
C VAL A 110 9.06 -3.57 -1.40
N TYR A 111 9.27 -2.55 -0.57
CA TYR A 111 8.20 -1.67 -0.10
C TYR A 111 8.20 -0.34 -0.87
N LEU A 112 7.05 0.02 -1.44
CA LEU A 112 6.84 1.23 -2.21
C LEU A 112 5.90 2.14 -1.44
N HIS A 113 6.40 3.30 -0.99
CA HIS A 113 5.66 4.20 -0.13
C HIS A 113 4.54 4.95 -0.87
N GLY A 114 3.45 5.29 -0.18
CA GLY A 114 2.42 6.19 -0.67
C GLY A 114 2.79 7.68 -0.61
N GLY A 115 1.87 8.53 -1.03
CA GLY A 115 2.08 9.98 -1.11
C GLY A 115 1.74 10.61 -2.46
N ALA A 116 0.84 9.96 -3.22
CA ALA A 116 0.36 10.43 -4.53
C ALA A 116 1.50 10.77 -5.51
N PHE A 117 2.63 10.05 -5.46
CA PHE A 117 3.83 10.34 -6.27
C PHE A 117 4.39 11.77 -6.10
N LEU A 118 3.96 12.52 -5.08
CA LEU A 118 4.36 13.91 -4.83
C LEU A 118 5.16 14.00 -3.54
N VAL A 119 4.64 13.40 -2.47
CA VAL A 119 5.21 13.43 -1.12
C VAL A 119 5.52 12.01 -0.64
N GLY A 120 5.91 11.88 0.63
CA GLY A 120 6.31 10.62 1.24
C GLY A 120 7.78 10.31 1.02
N GLY A 121 8.22 9.23 1.64
CA GLY A 121 9.61 8.79 1.67
C GLY A 121 9.82 7.90 2.89
N ASN A 122 11.05 7.43 3.08
CA ASN A 122 11.33 6.47 4.14
C ASN A 122 11.24 7.08 5.55
N HIS A 123 11.29 8.41 5.71
CA HIS A 123 11.11 9.04 7.00
C HIS A 123 9.64 9.08 7.39
N LEU A 124 8.74 9.50 6.49
CA LEU A 124 7.30 9.54 6.77
C LEU A 124 6.74 8.12 7.00
N HIS A 125 7.24 7.13 6.27
CA HIS A 125 6.79 5.76 6.36
C HIS A 125 7.54 4.92 7.40
N ARG A 126 8.54 5.46 8.11
CA ARG A 126 9.46 4.67 8.94
C ARG A 126 8.78 3.84 10.03
N GLN A 127 7.68 4.32 10.59
CA GLN A 127 6.93 3.58 11.61
C GLN A 127 6.23 2.36 11.00
N LEU A 128 5.59 2.53 9.84
CA LEU A 128 4.95 1.45 9.08
C LEU A 128 5.99 0.45 8.57
N LEU A 129 7.07 0.93 7.95
CA LEU A 129 8.19 0.09 7.48
C LEU A 129 8.77 -0.76 8.62
N SER A 130 8.97 -0.16 9.81
CA SER A 130 9.43 -0.91 10.98
C SER A 130 8.43 -1.99 11.42
N ARG A 131 7.13 -1.70 11.40
CA ARG A 131 6.08 -2.69 11.76
C ARG A 131 6.02 -3.84 10.79
N VAL A 132 6.12 -3.56 9.49
CA VAL A 132 6.21 -4.60 8.46
C VAL A 132 7.45 -5.47 8.70
N ALA A 133 8.62 -4.87 8.92
CA ALA A 133 9.86 -5.61 9.17
C ALA A 133 9.78 -6.49 10.43
N HIS A 134 9.18 -5.98 11.51
CA HIS A 134 8.97 -6.73 12.75
C HIS A 134 7.96 -7.86 12.56
N ARG A 135 6.81 -7.60 11.92
CA ARG A 135 5.74 -8.59 11.80
C ARG A 135 6.10 -9.72 10.83
N THR A 136 6.72 -9.40 9.71
CA THR A 136 7.06 -10.38 8.68
C THR A 136 8.42 -11.05 8.92
N GLY A 137 9.21 -10.51 9.85
CA GLY A 137 10.64 -10.86 9.98
C GLY A 137 11.45 -10.51 8.73
N ALA A 138 10.93 -9.73 7.78
CA ALA A 138 11.60 -9.50 6.50
C ALA A 138 12.76 -8.50 6.61
N THR A 139 13.70 -8.60 5.68
CA THR A 139 14.50 -7.46 5.23
C THR A 139 13.63 -6.61 4.31
N VAL A 140 13.34 -5.37 4.68
CA VAL A 140 12.54 -4.45 3.85
C VAL A 140 13.48 -3.56 3.04
N LEU A 141 13.32 -3.52 1.72
CA LEU A 141 14.02 -2.62 0.81
C LEU A 141 13.03 -1.58 0.27
N ALA A 142 13.23 -0.32 0.63
CA ALA A 142 12.32 0.77 0.27
C ALA A 142 13.03 1.85 -0.57
N PRO A 143 12.83 1.90 -1.91
CA PRO A 143 13.41 2.93 -2.75
C PRO A 143 12.80 4.31 -2.46
N GLU A 144 13.67 5.33 -2.39
CA GLU A 144 13.32 6.74 -2.45
C GLU A 144 13.03 7.13 -3.91
N TYR A 145 12.02 6.49 -4.50
CA TYR A 145 11.74 6.61 -5.92
C TYR A 145 11.48 8.06 -6.33
N ARG A 146 11.85 8.37 -7.58
CA ARG A 146 11.67 9.65 -8.25
C ARG A 146 10.20 10.05 -8.28
N LYS A 147 9.91 11.32 -8.01
CA LYS A 147 8.54 11.83 -7.78
C LYS A 147 8.20 13.03 -8.69
N LEU A 148 6.90 13.24 -8.88
CA LEU A 148 6.34 14.45 -9.46
C LEU A 148 6.69 15.66 -8.59
N PRO A 149 6.74 16.88 -9.18
CA PRO A 149 6.58 17.21 -10.59
C PRO A 149 7.89 17.17 -11.39
N ARG A 150 9.00 16.69 -10.80
CA ARG A 150 10.31 16.64 -11.45
C ARG A 150 10.49 15.41 -12.34
N HIS A 151 9.85 14.32 -11.95
CA HIS A 151 9.92 13.02 -12.61
C HIS A 151 8.52 12.46 -12.85
N SER A 152 8.37 11.62 -13.87
CA SER A 152 7.10 10.97 -14.21
C SER A 152 6.80 9.79 -13.30
N VAL A 153 5.58 9.24 -13.39
CA VAL A 153 5.25 7.96 -12.73
C VAL A 153 6.03 6.80 -13.36
N THR A 154 6.37 6.89 -14.66
CA THR A 154 7.24 5.93 -15.32
C THR A 154 8.64 5.91 -14.71
N ASP A 155 9.23 7.09 -14.41
CA ASP A 155 10.51 7.18 -13.70
C ASP A 155 10.42 6.46 -12.33
N ALA A 156 9.29 6.58 -11.62
CA ALA A 156 9.08 5.90 -10.34
C ALA A 156 8.99 4.37 -10.49
N LEU A 157 8.34 3.88 -11.55
CA LEU A 157 8.25 2.46 -11.85
C LEU A 157 9.60 1.85 -12.24
N GLU A 158 10.43 2.58 -12.98
CA GLU A 158 11.82 2.19 -13.27
C GLU A 158 12.63 2.02 -11.98
N ASP A 159 12.51 2.99 -11.05
CA ASP A 159 13.21 2.92 -9.76
C ASP A 159 12.75 1.73 -8.91
N ALA A 160 11.46 1.41 -8.95
CA ALA A 160 10.90 0.23 -8.29
C ALA A 160 11.45 -1.07 -8.89
N LEU A 161 11.60 -1.13 -10.22
CA LEU A 161 12.20 -2.27 -10.91
C LEU A 161 13.69 -2.41 -10.61
N ASP A 162 14.42 -1.29 -10.54
CA ASP A 162 15.81 -1.27 -10.11
C ASP A 162 15.98 -1.76 -8.66
N ALA A 163 15.04 -1.42 -7.76
CA ALA A 163 15.04 -1.94 -6.40
C ALA A 163 14.83 -3.46 -6.36
N TYR A 164 13.91 -4.00 -7.17
CA TYR A 164 13.70 -5.44 -7.27
C TYR A 164 14.94 -6.17 -7.82
N ARG A 165 15.53 -5.67 -8.90
CA ARG A 165 16.80 -6.20 -9.45
C ARG A 165 17.92 -6.15 -8.42
N HIS A 166 18.02 -5.06 -7.67
CA HIS A 166 19.01 -4.92 -6.60
C HIS A 166 18.80 -5.97 -5.51
N ALA A 167 17.56 -6.21 -5.08
CA ALA A 167 17.26 -7.26 -4.11
C ALA A 167 17.72 -8.63 -4.60
N LEU A 168 17.38 -9.02 -5.84
CA LEU A 168 17.81 -10.28 -6.44
C LEU A 168 19.33 -10.40 -6.52
N ALA A 169 20.01 -9.34 -6.97
CA ALA A 169 21.47 -9.31 -7.08
C ALA A 169 22.19 -9.44 -5.72
N HIS A 170 21.48 -9.17 -4.61
CA HIS A 170 22.00 -9.28 -3.24
C HIS A 170 21.44 -10.50 -2.50
N GLY A 171 20.98 -11.51 -3.24
CA GLY A 171 20.62 -12.82 -2.69
C GLY A 171 19.19 -12.93 -2.15
N ALA A 172 18.30 -11.98 -2.44
CA ALA A 172 16.89 -12.15 -2.16
C ALA A 172 16.33 -13.32 -2.99
N ASP A 173 15.72 -14.30 -2.33
CA ASP A 173 15.00 -15.37 -2.98
C ASP A 173 13.65 -14.85 -3.52
N PRO A 174 13.37 -14.93 -4.83
CA PRO A 174 12.08 -14.54 -5.40
C PRO A 174 10.89 -15.25 -4.73
N ALA A 175 11.03 -16.53 -4.39
CA ALA A 175 10.00 -17.32 -3.70
C ALA A 175 9.75 -16.87 -2.26
N ARG A 176 10.64 -16.03 -1.73
CA ARG A 176 10.54 -15.41 -0.41
C ARG A 176 10.53 -13.88 -0.46
N THR A 177 10.15 -13.33 -1.60
CA THR A 177 10.04 -11.89 -1.82
C THR A 177 8.59 -11.46 -2.05
N VAL A 178 8.14 -10.46 -1.29
CA VAL A 178 6.82 -9.82 -1.49
C VAL A 178 6.99 -8.38 -1.97
N LEU A 179 6.15 -7.97 -2.92
CA LEU A 179 6.03 -6.57 -3.32
C LEU A 179 4.92 -5.92 -2.49
N MET A 180 5.21 -4.81 -1.83
CA MET A 180 4.26 -4.19 -0.90
C MET A 180 4.19 -2.69 -1.11
N GLY A 181 3.01 -2.09 -0.96
CA GLY A 181 2.92 -0.63 -0.94
C GLY A 181 1.54 -0.10 -0.57
N ASP A 182 1.52 1.19 -0.21
CA ASP A 182 0.31 1.90 0.19
C ASP A 182 -0.06 3.01 -0.80
N SER A 183 -1.36 3.21 -1.09
CA SER A 183 -1.84 4.29 -1.96
C SER A 183 -1.15 4.28 -3.34
N ALA A 184 -0.43 5.35 -3.70
CA ALA A 184 0.44 5.40 -4.88
C ALA A 184 1.52 4.30 -4.89
N GLY A 185 2.00 3.86 -3.73
CA GLY A 185 2.87 2.71 -3.59
C GLY A 185 2.16 1.38 -3.85
N GLY A 186 0.87 1.28 -3.55
CA GLY A 186 0.02 0.13 -3.90
C GLY A 186 -0.15 0.00 -5.42
N PHE A 187 -0.32 1.12 -6.13
CA PHE A 187 -0.21 1.17 -7.59
C PHE A 187 1.12 0.58 -8.06
N LEU A 188 2.23 1.10 -7.50
CA LEU A 188 3.57 0.69 -7.92
C LEU A 188 3.84 -0.79 -7.61
N ALA A 189 3.31 -1.35 -6.52
CA ALA A 189 3.53 -2.74 -6.16
C ALA A 189 2.94 -3.70 -7.22
N VAL A 190 1.73 -3.40 -7.68
CA VAL A 190 1.06 -4.17 -8.76
C VAL A 190 1.78 -3.95 -10.09
N MET A 191 2.07 -2.70 -10.45
CA MET A 191 2.74 -2.38 -11.72
C MET A 191 4.17 -2.93 -11.78
N LEU A 192 4.86 -2.99 -10.64
CA LEU A 192 6.16 -3.63 -10.52
C LEU A 192 6.05 -5.13 -10.80
N ALA A 193 5.04 -5.83 -10.28
CA ALA A 193 4.83 -7.24 -10.59
C ALA A 193 4.62 -7.47 -12.10
N VAL A 194 3.83 -6.60 -12.74
CA VAL A 194 3.64 -6.62 -14.20
C VAL A 194 4.96 -6.36 -14.92
N ALA A 195 5.75 -5.37 -14.47
CA ALA A 195 7.04 -5.04 -15.06
C ALA A 195 8.08 -6.16 -14.91
N VAL A 196 8.12 -6.82 -13.74
CA VAL A 196 8.94 -8.00 -13.45
C VAL A 196 8.61 -9.12 -14.43
N GLN A 197 7.32 -9.42 -14.62
CA GLN A 197 6.87 -10.44 -15.57
C GLN A 197 7.23 -10.07 -17.02
N ARG A 198 6.97 -8.82 -17.44
CA ARG A 198 7.33 -8.32 -18.79
C ARG A 198 8.83 -8.39 -19.05
N ALA A 199 9.65 -8.20 -18.03
CA ALA A 199 11.11 -8.26 -18.12
C ALA A 199 11.67 -9.70 -18.05
N GLY A 200 10.83 -10.72 -17.89
CA GLY A 200 11.27 -12.11 -17.72
C GLY A 200 12.07 -12.35 -16.44
N LEU A 201 11.91 -11.49 -15.43
CA LEU A 201 12.56 -11.66 -14.13
C LEU A 201 11.82 -12.72 -13.30
N PRO A 202 12.50 -13.37 -12.34
CA PRO A 202 11.87 -14.30 -11.42
C PRO A 202 10.65 -13.66 -10.73
N ARG A 203 9.58 -14.45 -10.55
CA ARG A 203 8.33 -13.95 -9.97
C ARG A 203 8.46 -13.82 -8.45
N PRO A 204 8.02 -12.71 -7.82
CA PRO A 204 7.88 -12.64 -6.37
C PRO A 204 6.77 -13.58 -5.88
N ALA A 205 6.78 -13.89 -4.58
CA ALA A 205 5.82 -14.80 -3.95
C ALA A 205 4.42 -14.19 -3.80
N GLY A 206 4.32 -12.87 -3.62
CA GLY A 206 3.05 -12.20 -3.37
C GLY A 206 3.09 -10.68 -3.55
N ILE A 207 1.91 -10.08 -3.60
CA ILE A 207 1.70 -8.63 -3.61
C ILE A 207 0.82 -8.23 -2.42
N VAL A 208 1.16 -7.15 -1.73
CA VAL A 208 0.32 -6.53 -0.71
C VAL A 208 0.06 -5.07 -1.08
N ALA A 209 -1.20 -4.74 -1.34
CA ALA A 209 -1.65 -3.43 -1.75
C ALA A 209 -2.59 -2.82 -0.70
N MET A 210 -2.11 -1.78 0.00
CA MET A 210 -2.88 -1.07 1.03
C MET A 210 -3.51 0.18 0.44
N SER A 211 -4.83 0.28 0.48
CA SER A 211 -5.61 1.39 -0.06
C SER A 211 -5.12 1.84 -1.45
N PRO A 212 -4.92 0.92 -2.42
CA PRO A 212 -4.16 1.22 -3.63
C PRO A 212 -4.85 2.29 -4.48
N LEU A 213 -4.04 3.20 -5.02
CA LEU A 213 -4.46 3.98 -6.18
C LEU A 213 -4.45 3.06 -7.40
N VAL A 214 -5.54 3.02 -8.16
CA VAL A 214 -5.64 2.08 -9.28
C VAL A 214 -5.92 2.84 -10.55
N ASP A 215 -6.95 3.68 -10.59
CA ASP A 215 -7.29 4.32 -11.85
C ASP A 215 -6.92 5.80 -11.91
N PHE A 216 -5.98 6.12 -12.81
CA PHE A 216 -5.65 7.50 -13.15
C PHE A 216 -6.67 8.13 -14.10
N LEU A 217 -7.66 7.40 -14.62
CA LEU A 217 -8.50 7.87 -15.73
C LEU A 217 -10.01 7.91 -15.41
N ALA A 218 -10.49 7.25 -14.36
CA ALA A 218 -11.92 7.18 -14.03
C ALA A 218 -12.27 7.86 -12.70
N PRO A 219 -12.66 9.15 -12.70
CA PRO A 219 -13.18 9.84 -11.52
C PRO A 219 -14.68 9.58 -11.28
N GLU A 220 -15.31 8.65 -12.00
CA GLU A 220 -16.77 8.65 -12.21
C GLU A 220 -17.65 8.31 -11.00
N LEU A 221 -17.09 7.89 -9.87
CA LEU A 221 -17.89 7.72 -8.67
C LEU A 221 -17.70 8.92 -7.74
N PRO A 222 -18.77 9.66 -7.37
CA PRO A 222 -18.66 10.56 -6.24
C PRO A 222 -18.32 9.69 -5.04
N TYR A 223 -17.09 9.78 -4.52
CA TYR A 223 -16.68 9.08 -3.30
C TYR A 223 -17.47 9.64 -2.12
N PRO A 224 -18.60 9.03 -1.71
CA PRO A 224 -19.43 9.60 -0.67
C PRO A 224 -18.66 9.38 0.64
N GLY A 225 -18.26 10.46 1.29
CA GLY A 225 -17.65 10.37 2.62
C GLY A 225 -16.13 10.28 2.66
N CYS A 226 -15.38 10.47 1.56
CA CYS A 226 -13.92 10.60 1.71
C CYS A 226 -13.53 11.87 2.46
N THR A 227 -12.71 11.65 3.47
CA THR A 227 -12.41 12.59 4.53
C THR A 227 -11.13 13.34 4.23
N LEU A 228 -10.14 12.64 3.66
CA LEU A 228 -8.81 13.14 3.38
C LEU A 228 -8.70 13.96 2.08
N PHE A 229 -9.34 13.50 1.00
CA PHE A 229 -9.16 14.10 -0.33
C PHE A 229 -10.36 14.99 -0.71
N PRO A 230 -10.14 16.27 -1.06
CA PRO A 230 -11.19 17.13 -1.56
C PRO A 230 -11.62 16.72 -2.97
N ARG A 231 -12.87 17.06 -3.34
CA ARG A 231 -13.38 16.84 -4.70
C ARG A 231 -12.45 17.49 -5.72
N GLY A 232 -12.06 16.73 -6.74
CA GLY A 232 -11.19 17.22 -7.82
C GLY A 232 -9.68 17.14 -7.56
N ALA A 233 -9.21 16.76 -6.37
CA ALA A 233 -7.77 16.57 -6.11
C ALA A 233 -7.13 15.57 -7.08
N ILE A 234 -7.82 14.45 -7.33
CA ILE A 234 -7.38 13.41 -8.28
C ILE A 234 -7.28 14.00 -9.70
N ALA A 235 -8.27 14.79 -10.14
CA ALA A 235 -8.22 15.43 -11.46
C ALA A 235 -7.04 16.41 -11.59
N ARG A 236 -6.70 17.16 -10.53
CA ARG A 236 -5.53 18.05 -10.51
C ARG A 236 -4.22 17.26 -10.55
N PHE A 237 -4.18 16.14 -9.85
CA PHE A 237 -3.07 15.21 -9.88
C PHE A 237 -2.84 14.64 -11.29
N GLN A 238 -3.89 14.20 -11.98
CA GLN A 238 -3.84 13.72 -13.37
C GLN A 238 -3.31 14.80 -14.32
N GLN A 239 -3.82 16.03 -14.21
CA GLN A 239 -3.35 17.16 -15.02
C GLN A 239 -1.85 17.44 -14.83
N LEU A 240 -1.35 17.31 -13.59
CA LEU A 240 0.07 17.47 -13.29
C LEU A 240 0.90 16.34 -13.88
N ALA A 241 0.45 15.09 -13.74
CA ALA A 241 1.12 13.92 -14.31
C ALA A 241 1.21 14.02 -15.85
N ALA A 242 0.11 14.36 -16.52
CA ALA A 242 0.07 14.57 -17.97
C ALA A 242 1.03 15.69 -18.42
N ARG A 243 1.09 16.80 -17.66
CA ARG A 243 2.05 17.89 -17.95
C ARG A 243 3.50 17.42 -17.83
N VAL A 244 3.80 16.55 -16.87
CA VAL A 244 5.14 15.98 -16.71
C VAL A 244 5.48 15.03 -17.86
N ASN A 245 4.54 14.17 -18.27
CA ASN A 245 4.73 13.29 -19.43
C ASN A 245 5.07 14.09 -20.70
N ARG A 246 4.31 15.15 -20.99
CA ARG A 246 4.60 16.05 -22.13
C ARG A 246 6.00 16.67 -22.05
N ARG A 247 6.41 17.17 -20.87
CA ARG A 247 7.77 17.73 -20.67
C ARG A 247 8.88 16.71 -20.85
N LYS A 248 8.60 15.43 -20.58
CA LYS A 248 9.55 14.31 -20.71
C LYS A 248 9.58 13.70 -22.12
N GLY A 249 8.79 14.22 -23.07
CA GLY A 249 8.70 13.64 -24.41
C GLY A 249 7.88 12.35 -24.49
N LEU A 250 7.16 12.00 -23.42
CA LEU A 250 6.23 10.86 -23.40
C LEU A 250 4.88 11.18 -24.05
N GLY A 251 4.74 12.38 -24.63
CA GLY A 251 3.49 12.87 -25.23
C GLY A 251 2.32 12.85 -24.24
N ASP A 252 1.14 12.52 -24.77
CA ASP A 252 -0.07 12.28 -23.99
C ASP A 252 -0.29 10.78 -23.72
N THR A 253 0.76 9.96 -23.77
CA THR A 253 0.67 8.55 -23.39
C THR A 253 0.15 8.47 -21.95
N PRO A 254 -1.04 7.87 -21.73
CA PRO A 254 -1.62 7.78 -20.41
C PRO A 254 -0.76 6.85 -19.55
N ILE A 255 -0.70 7.14 -18.25
CA ILE A 255 -0.16 6.18 -17.29
C ILE A 255 -1.08 4.96 -17.31
N GLU A 256 -0.52 3.79 -17.59
CA GLU A 256 -1.27 2.53 -17.63
C GLU A 256 -1.83 2.23 -16.23
N SER A 257 -3.17 2.19 -16.08
CA SER A 257 -3.83 1.81 -14.83
C SER A 257 -3.61 0.31 -14.55
N PRO A 258 -3.43 -0.14 -13.29
CA PRO A 258 -3.17 -1.53 -12.98
C PRO A 258 -4.30 -2.46 -13.44
N THR A 259 -5.56 -2.03 -13.37
CA THR A 259 -6.72 -2.78 -13.88
C THR A 259 -6.62 -3.11 -15.37
N HIS A 260 -5.90 -2.32 -16.17
CA HIS A 260 -5.64 -2.61 -17.58
C HIS A 260 -4.32 -3.37 -17.81
N ALA A 261 -3.37 -3.25 -16.88
CA ALA A 261 -2.05 -3.87 -16.98
C ALA A 261 -2.03 -5.34 -16.52
N VAL A 262 -2.90 -5.68 -15.55
CA VAL A 262 -3.00 -7.02 -14.94
C VAL A 262 -3.27 -8.08 -16.00
N ARG A 263 -2.67 -9.26 -15.78
CA ARG A 263 -2.66 -10.37 -16.72
C ARG A 263 -2.42 -11.68 -15.98
N ARG A 264 -2.64 -12.80 -16.66
CA ARG A 264 -2.38 -14.14 -16.12
C ARG A 264 -0.94 -14.28 -15.63
N GLY A 265 -0.77 -15.00 -14.54
CA GLY A 265 0.55 -15.36 -14.00
C GLY A 265 1.11 -14.41 -12.94
N LEU A 266 0.37 -13.35 -12.56
CA LEU A 266 0.72 -12.55 -11.39
C LEU A 266 0.63 -13.37 -10.08
N PRO A 267 1.43 -13.03 -9.06
CA PRO A 267 1.43 -13.76 -7.80
C PRO A 267 0.16 -13.47 -6.98
N PRO A 268 -0.16 -14.33 -5.99
CA PRO A 268 -1.23 -14.07 -5.03
C PRO A 268 -1.17 -12.65 -4.48
N THR A 269 -2.33 -12.02 -4.29
CA THR A 269 -2.42 -10.60 -3.90
C THR A 269 -3.36 -10.40 -2.72
N LEU A 270 -2.89 -9.69 -1.70
CA LEU A 270 -3.73 -9.12 -0.65
C LEU A 270 -4.02 -7.65 -0.96
N VAL A 271 -5.30 -7.28 -1.00
CA VAL A 271 -5.77 -5.90 -1.10
C VAL A 271 -6.48 -5.54 0.20
N GLN A 272 -6.00 -4.52 0.91
CA GLN A 272 -6.67 -3.97 2.08
C GLN A 272 -7.22 -2.58 1.76
N VAL A 273 -8.49 -2.33 2.01
CA VAL A 273 -9.12 -1.01 1.81
C VAL A 273 -9.99 -0.64 3.00
N SER A 274 -10.32 0.64 3.13
CA SER A 274 -11.39 1.07 4.02
C SER A 274 -12.72 1.25 3.31
N SER A 275 -13.85 0.97 3.96
CA SER A 275 -15.17 1.27 3.43
C SER A 275 -15.47 2.77 3.27
N SER A 276 -14.72 3.66 3.95
CA SER A 276 -14.94 5.12 3.94
C SER A 276 -13.89 5.95 3.20
N GLU A 277 -12.91 5.32 2.55
CA GLU A 277 -11.89 6.05 1.79
C GLU A 277 -12.29 6.30 0.34
N SER A 278 -11.65 7.28 -0.32
CA SER A 278 -11.86 7.49 -1.77
C SER A 278 -11.48 6.24 -2.56
N LEU A 279 -10.35 5.62 -2.24
CA LEU A 279 -9.82 4.52 -3.06
C LEU A 279 -10.47 3.16 -2.76
N TYR A 280 -11.60 3.12 -2.05
CA TYR A 280 -12.36 1.89 -1.81
C TYR A 280 -12.74 1.21 -3.12
N ALA A 281 -13.37 1.96 -4.02
CA ALA A 281 -13.81 1.44 -5.31
C ALA A 281 -12.62 1.02 -6.19
N ASP A 282 -11.50 1.72 -6.10
CA ASP A 282 -10.25 1.37 -6.78
C ASP A 282 -9.74 0.00 -6.33
N GLY A 283 -9.62 -0.23 -5.01
CA GLY A 283 -9.17 -1.52 -4.50
C GLY A 283 -10.12 -2.67 -4.81
N VAL A 284 -11.44 -2.44 -4.80
CA VAL A 284 -12.42 -3.45 -5.24
C VAL A 284 -12.22 -3.80 -6.72
N ARG A 285 -12.14 -2.79 -7.61
CA ARG A 285 -11.93 -3.02 -9.05
C ARG A 285 -10.61 -3.71 -9.36
N LEU A 286 -9.54 -3.38 -8.63
CA LEU A 286 -8.26 -4.07 -8.76
C LEU A 286 -8.38 -5.54 -8.37
N ALA A 287 -9.06 -5.83 -7.25
CA ALA A 287 -9.23 -7.19 -6.77
C ALA A 287 -10.03 -8.05 -7.76
N GLU A 288 -11.10 -7.48 -8.33
CA GLU A 288 -11.89 -8.10 -9.40
C GLU A 288 -11.03 -8.34 -10.65
N ALA A 289 -10.31 -7.32 -11.15
CA ALA A 289 -9.48 -7.44 -12.35
C ALA A 289 -8.35 -8.47 -12.21
N LEU A 290 -7.74 -8.58 -11.02
CA LEU A 290 -6.74 -9.60 -10.70
C LEU A 290 -7.35 -11.01 -10.71
N ALA A 291 -8.52 -11.18 -10.10
CA ALA A 291 -9.22 -12.46 -10.05
C ALA A 291 -9.69 -12.92 -11.45
N ASP A 292 -10.23 -12.00 -12.25
CA ASP A 292 -10.60 -12.24 -13.66
C ASP A 292 -9.38 -12.62 -14.51
N ALA A 293 -8.21 -12.07 -14.19
CA ALA A 293 -6.94 -12.44 -14.78
C ALA A 293 -6.37 -13.77 -14.25
N GLY A 294 -7.07 -14.51 -13.39
CA GLY A 294 -6.63 -15.81 -12.88
C GLY A 294 -5.67 -15.75 -11.69
N THR A 295 -5.62 -14.63 -10.97
CA THR A 295 -4.78 -14.47 -9.77
C THR A 295 -5.59 -14.76 -8.51
N ALA A 296 -5.01 -15.46 -7.53
CA ALA A 296 -5.63 -15.61 -6.20
C ALA A 296 -5.57 -14.27 -5.45
N VAL A 297 -6.72 -13.78 -4.99
CA VAL A 297 -6.85 -12.47 -4.35
C VAL A 297 -7.59 -12.58 -3.02
N GLU A 298 -7.00 -12.01 -1.98
CA GLU A 298 -7.68 -11.72 -0.72
C GLU A 298 -8.02 -10.22 -0.68
N LEU A 299 -9.31 -9.87 -0.63
CA LEU A 299 -9.78 -8.50 -0.45
C LEU A 299 -10.31 -8.32 0.97
N GLU A 300 -9.67 -7.46 1.75
CA GLU A 300 -10.09 -7.11 3.11
C GLU A 300 -10.62 -5.67 3.15
N VAL A 301 -11.90 -5.54 3.49
CA VAL A 301 -12.59 -4.26 3.61
C VAL A 301 -12.78 -3.93 5.09
N TRP A 302 -12.10 -2.90 5.56
CA TRP A 302 -12.11 -2.47 6.96
C TRP A 302 -13.10 -1.33 7.17
N ASP A 303 -14.10 -1.55 8.03
CA ASP A 303 -15.18 -0.58 8.19
C ASP A 303 -14.70 0.75 8.80
N LYS A 304 -15.08 1.86 8.15
CA LYS A 304 -14.93 3.23 8.65
C LYS A 304 -13.53 3.57 9.18
N GLN A 305 -12.51 3.24 8.40
CA GLN A 305 -11.12 3.59 8.66
C GLN A 305 -10.69 4.77 7.77
N VAL A 306 -9.61 5.42 8.18
CA VAL A 306 -8.98 6.47 7.36
C VAL A 306 -8.18 5.85 6.20
N HIS A 307 -7.85 6.67 5.20
CA HIS A 307 -6.98 6.23 4.11
C HIS A 307 -5.61 5.80 4.62
N VAL A 308 -5.14 4.60 4.25
CA VAL A 308 -3.90 3.99 4.76
C VAL A 308 -3.89 3.91 6.30
N PHE A 309 -4.98 3.44 6.89
CA PHE A 309 -5.11 3.31 8.34
C PHE A 309 -4.02 2.42 8.98
N GLN A 310 -3.41 1.51 8.23
CA GLN A 310 -2.29 0.67 8.66
C GLN A 310 -1.11 1.49 9.21
N ALA A 311 -0.89 2.70 8.67
CA ALA A 311 0.13 3.63 9.18
C ALA A 311 -0.14 4.09 10.62
N ALA A 312 -1.40 3.99 11.09
CA ALA A 312 -1.82 4.35 12.43
C ALA A 312 -1.84 3.17 13.42
N ALA A 313 -1.13 2.07 13.15
CA ALA A 313 -1.03 0.89 14.04
C ALA A 313 -0.41 1.17 15.42
N GLY A 314 0.12 2.37 15.69
CA GLY A 314 0.45 2.81 17.05
C GLY A 314 -0.73 3.39 17.84
N LEU A 315 -1.85 3.67 17.17
CA LEU A 315 -3.01 4.38 17.69
C LEU A 315 -4.30 3.56 17.60
N LEU A 316 -4.50 2.88 16.47
CA LEU A 316 -5.70 2.10 16.13
C LEU A 316 -5.41 0.61 16.28
N GLU A 317 -6.35 -0.11 16.89
CA GLU A 317 -6.29 -1.56 17.06
C GLU A 317 -6.48 -2.26 15.72
N GLU A 318 -7.44 -1.80 14.93
CA GLU A 318 -7.74 -2.30 13.57
C GLU A 318 -6.53 -2.19 12.64
N ALA A 319 -5.73 -1.11 12.79
CA ALA A 319 -4.49 -0.96 12.03
C ALA A 319 -3.43 -1.99 12.45
N GLY A 320 -3.37 -2.35 13.74
CA GLY A 320 -2.53 -3.44 14.23
C GLY A 320 -2.99 -4.78 13.65
N GLU A 321 -4.29 -5.07 13.71
CA GLU A 321 -4.88 -6.29 13.14
C GLU A 321 -4.64 -6.40 11.62
N ALA A 322 -4.69 -5.28 10.90
CA ALA A 322 -4.38 -5.23 9.48
C ALA A 322 -2.91 -5.60 9.19
N ILE A 323 -1.96 -5.12 10.01
CA ILE A 323 -0.54 -5.53 9.93
C ILE A 323 -0.38 -7.02 10.25
N GLU A 324 -1.11 -7.55 11.23
CA GLU A 324 -1.12 -8.98 11.55
C GLU A 324 -1.63 -9.82 10.38
N SER A 325 -2.70 -9.37 9.71
CA SER A 325 -3.23 -10.03 8.51
C SER A 325 -2.23 -10.02 7.36
N ILE A 326 -1.51 -8.91 7.16
CA ILE A 326 -0.40 -8.83 6.20
C ILE A 326 0.67 -9.88 6.51
N GLY A 327 1.06 -10.02 7.78
CA GLY A 327 2.02 -11.05 8.21
C GLY A 327 1.56 -12.47 7.85
N GLY A 328 0.31 -12.80 8.18
CA GLY A 328 -0.27 -14.11 7.86
C GLY A 328 -0.38 -14.38 6.36
N PHE A 329 -0.70 -13.35 5.55
CA PHE A 329 -0.69 -13.48 4.09
C PHE A 329 0.72 -13.74 3.55
N VAL A 330 1.72 -13.01 4.04
CA VAL A 330 3.13 -13.18 3.64
C VAL A 330 3.61 -14.61 3.93
N GLU A 331 3.29 -15.15 5.10
CA GLU A 331 3.59 -16.54 5.47
C GLU A 331 2.94 -17.55 4.51
N ARG A 332 1.66 -17.37 4.18
CA ARG A 332 0.95 -18.25 3.22
C ARG A 332 1.51 -18.13 1.80
N ALA A 333 1.90 -16.94 1.37
CA ALA A 333 2.47 -16.72 0.04
C ALA A 333 3.78 -17.49 -0.16
N PHE A 334 4.60 -17.60 0.91
CA PHE A 334 5.84 -18.39 0.87
C PHE A 334 5.57 -19.90 0.91
N ALA A 335 4.68 -20.35 1.79
CA ALA A 335 4.30 -21.77 1.85
C ALA A 335 3.77 -22.28 0.50
N ALA A 336 2.95 -21.47 -0.19
CA ALA A 336 2.46 -21.79 -1.52
C ALA A 336 3.57 -21.84 -2.58
N ALA A 337 4.62 -21.02 -2.46
CA ALA A 337 5.78 -21.04 -3.36
C ALA A 337 6.63 -22.31 -3.16
N ASP A 338 6.68 -22.83 -1.94
CA ASP A 338 7.38 -24.07 -1.58
C ASP A 338 6.61 -25.35 -1.98
N GLY A 339 5.41 -25.22 -2.57
CA GLY A 339 4.56 -26.35 -2.94
C GLY A 339 3.92 -27.06 -1.74
N VAL A 340 4.00 -26.46 -0.55
CA VAL A 340 3.28 -26.92 0.65
C VAL A 340 1.86 -26.41 0.51
N ALA A 341 0.87 -27.32 0.45
CA ALA A 341 -0.54 -26.96 0.39
C ALA A 341 -0.89 -26.10 1.62
N ALA A 342 -0.95 -24.78 1.44
CA ALA A 342 -1.50 -23.88 2.43
C ALA A 342 -3.01 -24.08 2.41
N ASP A 343 -3.55 -24.74 3.43
CA ASP A 343 -5.00 -24.88 3.62
C ASP A 343 -5.64 -23.47 3.59
N ILE A 344 -6.33 -23.16 2.50
CA ILE A 344 -7.19 -21.99 2.40
C ILE A 344 -8.50 -22.36 3.12
N ALA A 345 -8.53 -22.17 4.44
CA ALA A 345 -9.71 -22.36 5.29
C ALA A 345 -10.42 -21.03 5.59
#